data_AF-A0A7W0NRY6-F1
#
_entry.id   AF-A0A7W0NRY6-F1
#
_cell.length_a   1.000
_cell.length_b   1.000
_cell.length_c   1.000
_cell.angle_alpha   90.00
_cell.angle_beta   90.00
_cell.angle_gamma   90.00
#
_symmetry.space_group_name_H-M   'P 1'
#
loop_
_entity.id
_entity.type
_entity.pdbx_description
1 polymer ?
#
loop_
_entity_poly.entity_id
_entity_poly.type
_entity_poly.pdbx_seq_one_letter_code
_entity_poly.pdbx_strand_id
1 'polypeptide(L)' 'MPIFNKRKQESPTINRVWARPEMQVTFRAEIMPGRSREERTYRIKSVRPNGRVTLYDFPDEHREGEFERINFLRDIVK' A
#
# COMPACT_ATOMS: atom_id res chain seq x y z
N MET A 1 6.05 -38.02 -6.33
CA MET A 1 5.94 -36.67 -6.92
C MET A 1 5.01 -35.84 -6.05
N PRO A 2 5.44 -34.80 -5.34
CA PRO A 2 4.52 -33.91 -4.63
C PRO A 2 4.15 -32.73 -5.54
N ILE A 3 2.85 -32.63 -5.84
CA ILE A 3 2.24 -31.52 -6.55
C ILE A 3 2.14 -30.36 -5.56
N PHE A 4 2.84 -29.26 -5.83
CA PHE A 4 2.83 -28.07 -4.99
C PHE A 4 1.46 -27.39 -5.06
N ASN A 5 0.61 -27.64 -4.06
CA ASN A 5 -0.58 -26.83 -3.81
C ASN A 5 -0.14 -25.44 -3.35
N LYS A 6 -0.14 -24.47 -4.28
CA LYS A 6 -0.14 -23.03 -3.97
C LYS A 6 -1.40 -22.74 -3.15
N ARG A 7 -1.31 -22.83 -1.82
CA ARG A 7 -2.32 -22.27 -0.92
C ARG A 7 -2.32 -20.77 -1.15
N LYS A 8 -3.36 -20.28 -1.83
CA LYS A 8 -3.75 -18.87 -1.81
C LYS A 8 -3.89 -18.50 -0.34
N GLN A 9 -2.98 -17.69 0.17
CA GLN A 9 -3.05 -17.12 1.51
C GLN A 9 -4.21 -16.11 1.51
N GLU A 10 -5.42 -16.62 1.63
CA GLU A 10 -6.60 -15.84 1.97
C GLU A 10 -6.43 -15.49 3.46
N SER A 11 -5.76 -14.36 3.69
CA SER A 11 -5.52 -13.85 5.03
C SER A 11 -6.85 -13.36 5.61
N PRO A 12 -7.08 -13.58 6.92
CA PRO A 12 -8.39 -13.42 7.52
C PRO A 12 -8.92 -12.00 7.32
N THR A 13 -10.22 -11.91 7.05
CA THR A 13 -11.06 -10.70 6.97
C THR A 13 -11.08 -9.97 8.31
N ILE A 14 -9.91 -9.57 8.79
CA ILE A 14 -9.79 -8.53 9.80
C ILE A 14 -10.17 -7.27 9.05
N ASN A 15 -11.03 -6.46 9.67
CA ASN A 15 -11.32 -5.09 9.30
C ASN A 15 -10.02 -4.26 9.42
N ARG A 16 -9.05 -4.59 8.56
CA ARG A 16 -7.65 -4.20 8.67
C ARG A 16 -7.60 -2.84 8.03
N VAL A 17 -7.68 -1.83 8.89
CA VAL A 17 -7.38 -0.45 8.52
C VAL A 17 -5.94 -0.41 8.02
N TRP A 18 -5.79 -0.54 6.71
CA TRP A 18 -4.49 -0.65 6.04
C TRP A 18 -3.79 0.69 5.87
N ALA A 19 -4.59 1.76 5.89
CA ALA A 19 -4.19 3.13 5.68
C ALA A 19 -4.67 3.99 6.84
N ARG A 20 -3.88 5.01 7.16
CA ARG A 20 -4.25 6.08 8.10
C ARG A 20 -3.95 7.44 7.46
N PRO A 21 -4.67 8.51 7.84
CA PRO A 21 -4.23 9.87 7.50
C PRO A 21 -2.79 10.09 7.94
N GLU A 22 -2.06 10.95 7.23
CA GLU A 22 -0.63 11.27 7.41
C GLU A 22 0.37 10.15 7.11
N MET A 23 -0.10 8.93 6.86
CA MET A 23 0.75 7.77 6.58
C MET A 23 1.44 7.89 5.22
N GLN A 24 2.73 7.56 5.16
CA GLN A 24 3.48 7.47 3.91
C GLN A 24 3.20 6.14 3.21
N VAL A 25 2.90 6.23 1.92
CA VAL A 25 2.64 5.10 1.04
C VAL A 25 3.46 5.26 -0.23
N THR A 26 4.03 4.16 -0.72
CA THR A 26 4.83 4.17 -1.94
C THR A 26 4.09 3.42 -3.04
N PHE A 27 3.90 4.04 -4.21
CA PHE A 27 3.31 3.36 -5.36
C PHE A 27 4.23 2.28 -5.92
N ARG A 28 3.63 1.18 -6.40
CA ARG A 28 4.35 0.11 -7.09
C ARG A 28 4.99 0.64 -8.37
N ALA A 29 6.17 0.11 -8.69
CA ALA A 29 6.90 0.49 -9.91
C ALA A 29 6.11 0.18 -11.19
N GLU A 30 5.23 -0.82 -11.12
CA GLU A 30 4.31 -1.19 -12.20
C GLU A 30 3.28 -0.11 -12.51
N ILE A 31 2.88 0.70 -11.51
CA ILE A 31 1.89 1.77 -11.67
C ILE A 31 2.55 3.07 -12.15
N MET A 32 3.76 3.34 -11.67
CA MET A 32 4.55 4.52 -12.05
C MET A 32 5.94 4.08 -12.59
N PRO A 33 6.02 3.57 -13.83
CA PRO A 33 7.29 3.22 -14.44
C PRO A 33 8.14 4.48 -14.66
N GLY A 34 9.46 4.34 -14.54
CA GLY A 34 10.41 5.45 -14.75
C GLY A 34 10.52 6.46 -13.61
N ARG A 35 9.84 6.23 -12.48
CA ARG A 35 9.95 7.06 -11.26
C ARG A 35 10.72 6.34 -10.17
N SER A 36 11.59 7.07 -9.47
CA SER A 36 12.29 6.56 -8.29
C SER A 36 11.33 6.28 -7.14
N ARG A 37 11.76 5.48 -6.17
CA ARG A 37 10.93 5.12 -5.01
C ARG A 37 10.47 6.36 -4.23
N GLU A 38 11.34 7.35 -4.11
CA GLU A 38 11.08 8.61 -3.42
C GLU A 38 10.00 9.42 -4.14
N GLU A 39 10.09 9.55 -5.47
CA GLU A 39 9.08 10.21 -6.32
C GLU A 39 7.73 9.47 -6.35
N ARG A 40 7.73 8.18 -5.98
CA ARG A 40 6.53 7.36 -5.85
C ARG A 40 5.99 7.33 -4.42
N THR A 41 6.65 7.99 -3.48
CA THR A 41 6.22 8.02 -2.07
C THR A 41 5.40 9.26 -1.79
N TYR A 42 4.16 9.06 -1.36
CA TYR A 42 3.20 10.11 -1.07
C TYR A 42 2.64 9.96 0.34
N ARG A 43 2.07 11.03 0.87
CA ARG A 43 1.36 11.02 2.16
C ARG A 43 -0.15 10.95 1.91
N ILE A 44 -0.81 10.08 2.68
CA ILE A 44 -2.26 9.99 2.70
C ILE A 44 -2.83 11.23 3.38
N LYS A 45 -3.69 11.94 2.65
CA LYS A 45 -4.45 13.09 3.14
C LYS A 45 -5.68 12.64 3.93
N SER A 46 -6.47 11.74 3.35
CA SER A 46 -7.66 11.20 4.02
C SER A 46 -7.99 9.80 3.56
N VAL A 47 -8.46 8.98 4.49
CA VAL A 47 -8.96 7.62 4.22
C VAL A 47 -10.48 7.68 4.10
N ARG A 48 -11.01 7.09 3.03
CA ARG A 48 -12.44 7.03 2.72
C ARG A 48 -13.04 5.77 3.36
N PRO A 49 -14.34 5.78 3.72
CA PRO A 49 -15.00 4.62 4.36
C PRO A 49 -15.09 3.39 3.46
N ASN A 50 -14.89 3.55 2.14
CA ASN A 50 -14.82 2.46 1.16
C ASN A 50 -13.43 1.79 1.11
N GLY A 51 -12.49 2.19 1.97
CA GLY A 51 -11.12 1.68 1.99
C GLY A 51 -10.18 2.29 0.95
N ARG A 52 -10.62 3.32 0.20
CA ARG A 52 -9.76 4.13 -0.67
C ARG A 52 -9.07 5.25 0.10
N VAL A 53 -7.99 5.78 -0.45
CA VAL A 53 -7.23 6.90 0.12
C VAL A 53 -7.07 8.01 -0.90
N THR A 54 -7.03 9.24 -0.40
CA THR A 54 -6.64 10.43 -1.15
C THR A 54 -5.26 10.86 -0.68
N LEU A 55 -4.43 11.36 -1.57
CA LEU A 55 -3.07 11.80 -1.26
C LEU A 55 -2.99 13.33 -1.23
N TYR A 56 -1.94 13.89 -0.63
CA TYR A 56 -1.77 15.34 -0.57
C TYR A 56 -1.50 15.98 -1.94
N ASP A 57 -0.64 15.36 -2.74
CA ASP A 57 -0.19 15.87 -4.05
C ASP A 57 -0.88 15.13 -5.21
N PHE A 58 -1.84 14.25 -4.90
CA PHE A 58 -2.51 13.42 -5.88
C PHE A 58 -4.03 13.43 -5.62
N PRO A 59 -4.83 14.12 -6.46
CA PRO A 59 -6.26 14.32 -6.21
C PRO A 59 -7.12 13.07 -6.41
N ASP A 60 -6.58 12.02 -7.04
CA ASP A 60 -7.29 10.76 -7.29
C ASP A 60 -7.44 9.87 -6.04
N GLU A 61 -8.44 8.98 -6.09
CA GLU A 61 -8.71 7.98 -5.04
C GLU A 61 -8.02 6.65 -5.35
N HIS A 62 -7.09 6.24 -4.48
CA HIS A 62 -6.28 5.03 -4.66
C HIS A 62 -6.66 3.90 -3.70
N ARG A 63 -6.35 2.67 -4.10
CA ARG A 63 -6.56 1.43 -3.35
C ARG A 63 -5.25 0.85 -2.86
N GLU A 64 -5.32 0.04 -1.80
CA GLU A 64 -4.15 -0.64 -1.20
C GLU A 64 -3.27 -1.34 -2.24
N GLY A 65 -3.87 -2.04 -3.21
CA GLY A 65 -3.14 -2.84 -4.20
C GLY A 65 -2.27 -2.06 -5.19
N GLU A 66 -2.45 -0.73 -5.28
CA GLU A 66 -1.62 0.17 -6.08
C GLU A 66 -0.30 0.51 -5.37
N PHE A 67 -0.26 0.31 -4.05
CA PHE A 67 0.89 0.61 -3.21
C PHE A 67 1.72 -0.63 -2.91
N GLU A 68 2.98 -0.40 -2.59
CA GLU A 68 3.86 -1.42 -2.05
C GLU A 68 3.40 -1.82 -0.65
N ARG A 69 3.58 -3.10 -0.30
CA ARG A 69 3.26 -3.58 1.05
C ARG A 69 4.16 -2.86 2.05
N ILE A 70 3.54 -2.15 2.98
CA ILE A 70 4.22 -1.39 4.01
C ILE A 70 4.80 -2.39 5.03
N ASN A 71 6.11 -2.63 4.93
CA ASN A 71 6.84 -3.36 5.96
C ASN A 71 7.16 -2.40 7.11
N PHE A 72 6.22 -2.29 8.05
CA PHE A 72 6.35 -1.49 9.27
C PHE A 72 7.61 -1.77 10.10
N LEU A 73 8.29 -2.90 9.85
CA LEU A 73 9.49 -3.33 10.57
C LEU A 73 10.78 -2.63 10.12
N ARG A 74 10.77 -1.81 9.06
CA ARG A 74 12.00 -1.16 8.54
C ARG A 74 12.36 0.17 9.18
N ASP A 75 11.51 0.73 10.04
CA ASP A 75 11.76 2.04 10.67
C ASP A 75 12.33 1.94 12.12
N ILE A 76 12.50 0.73 12.65
CA ILE A 76 12.96 0.52 14.04
C ILE A 76 14.49 0.50 14.17
N VAL A 77 15.23 0.80 13.10
CA VAL A 77 16.70 0.84 13.13
C VAL A 77 17.17 2.24 12.77
N LYS A 78 17.23 3.10 13.80
CA LYS A 78 18.05 4.30 13.78
C LYS A 78 18.85 4.39 15.06
#